data_AF-A0A5J4QM58-F1
#
_entry.id   AF-A0A5J4QM58-F1
#
_cell.length_a   1.000
_cell.length_b   1.000
_cell.length_c   1.000
_cell.angle_alpha   90.00
_cell.angle_beta   90.00
_cell.angle_gamma   90.00
#
_symmetry.space_group_name_H-M   'P 1'
#
loop_
_entity.id
_entity.type
_entity.pdbx_description
1 polymer ?
#
loop_
_entity_poly.entity_id
_entity_poly.type
_entity_poly.pdbx_seq_one_letter_code
_entity_poly.pdbx_strand_id
1 'polypeptide(L)'
;MPQLRMSREFTEMVEEHTKNKANQSKESREIMTFLKQKMDAAQGFIDAIKQRQGTLMNTMQAIIDMQRPFFSEGDESLLRPMILKDVAEYTGLDISTISRVSNSKYVQTNYGIYPLKYFFNSEYTTEDGEEMSGRKIKSILKECIENENKIKPLTDDELTELLKEKGYPIARRTVSKYRQQLNIPVARLRK
;
A
#
# COMPACT_ATOMS: atom_id res chain seq x y z
N MET A 1 9.34 -13.03 -14.55
CA MET A 1 7.95 -12.50 -14.54
C MET A 1 7.22 -12.99 -15.78
N PRO A 2 5.93 -13.32 -15.72
CA PRO A 2 5.19 -13.84 -16.87
C PRO A 2 4.98 -12.74 -17.92
N GLN A 3 5.38 -12.99 -19.16
CA GLN A 3 5.05 -12.13 -20.28
C GLN A 3 3.63 -12.47 -20.75
N LEU A 4 2.70 -11.54 -20.55
CA LEU A 4 1.35 -11.67 -21.07
C LEU A 4 1.34 -11.29 -22.54
N ARG A 5 0.62 -12.09 -23.34
CA ARG A 5 0.41 -11.86 -24.77
C ARG A 5 -1.06 -12.05 -25.08
N MET A 6 -1.51 -11.41 -26.16
CA MET A 6 -2.84 -11.66 -26.67
C MET A 6 -3.00 -13.11 -27.14
N SER A 7 -4.20 -13.68 -26.95
CA SER A 7 -4.51 -14.99 -27.50
C SER A 7 -4.43 -14.95 -29.02
N ARG A 8 -3.72 -15.93 -29.60
CA ARG A 8 -3.55 -16.05 -31.05
C ARG A 8 -4.89 -16.26 -31.75
N GLU A 9 -5.74 -17.08 -31.15
CA GLU A 9 -7.07 -17.44 -31.67
C GLU A 9 -7.98 -16.21 -31.83
N PHE A 10 -8.01 -15.32 -30.84
CA PHE A 10 -8.77 -14.06 -30.91
C PHE A 10 -8.19 -13.09 -31.95
N THR A 11 -6.87 -13.09 -32.11
CA THR A 11 -6.19 -12.25 -33.10
C THR A 11 -6.52 -12.72 -34.52
N GLU A 12 -6.48 -14.04 -34.75
CA GLU A 12 -6.84 -14.68 -36.02
C GLU A 12 -8.32 -14.45 -36.38
N MET A 13 -9.25 -14.61 -35.43
CA MET A 13 -10.68 -14.33 -35.65
C MET A 13 -10.94 -12.88 -36.08
N VAL A 14 -10.25 -11.90 -35.48
CA VAL A 14 -10.40 -10.49 -35.85
C VAL A 14 -9.79 -10.20 -37.23
N GLU A 15 -8.65 -10.80 -37.56
CA GLU A 15 -8.06 -10.68 -38.90
C GLU A 15 -8.95 -11.27 -40.00
N GLU A 16 -9.59 -12.41 -39.74
CA GLU A 16 -10.48 -13.07 -40.70
C GLU A 16 -11.72 -12.23 -40.99
N HIS A 17 -12.37 -11.72 -39.94
CA HIS A 17 -13.56 -10.87 -40.09
C HIS A 17 -13.25 -9.45 -40.62
N THR A 18 -12.02 -8.94 -40.47
CA THR A 18 -11.61 -7.65 -41.05
C THR A 18 -11.28 -7.72 -42.55
N LYS A 19 -10.83 -8.87 -43.06
CA LYS A 19 -10.56 -9.09 -44.49
C LYS A 19 -11.85 -9.22 -45.31
N ASN A 20 -12.92 -9.79 -44.74
CA ASN A 20 -14.22 -10.00 -45.41
C ASN A 20 -15.19 -8.80 -45.33
N LYS A 21 -14.70 -7.56 -45.48
CA LYS A 21 -15.50 -6.33 -45.32
C LYS A 21 -16.64 -6.14 -46.34
N ALA A 22 -16.55 -6.76 -47.53
CA ALA A 22 -17.47 -6.49 -48.64
C ALA A 22 -18.87 -7.14 -48.49
N ASN A 23 -19.06 -8.11 -47.58
CA ASN A 23 -20.32 -8.84 -47.39
C ASN A 23 -20.63 -9.11 -45.89
N GLN A 24 -20.47 -8.10 -45.02
CA GLN A 24 -20.75 -8.30 -43.60
C GLN A 24 -22.26 -8.25 -43.30
N SER A 25 -22.81 -9.39 -42.88
CA SER A 25 -24.14 -9.47 -42.27
C SER A 25 -24.19 -8.63 -40.98
N LYS A 26 -25.40 -8.27 -40.53
CA LYS A 26 -25.60 -7.57 -39.25
C LYS A 26 -24.96 -8.33 -38.08
N GLU A 27 -25.11 -9.65 -38.09
CA GLU A 27 -24.52 -10.57 -37.11
C GLU A 27 -22.98 -10.52 -37.13
N SER A 28 -22.34 -10.48 -38.30
CA SER A 28 -20.88 -10.36 -38.39
C SER A 28 -20.35 -9.04 -37.79
N ARG A 29 -21.11 -7.94 -37.90
CA ARG A 29 -20.76 -6.66 -37.25
C ARG A 29 -20.89 -6.71 -35.74
N GLU A 30 -21.90 -7.39 -35.22
CA GLU A 30 -22.10 -7.59 -33.78
C GLU A 30 -20.97 -8.46 -33.19
N ILE A 31 -20.60 -9.56 -33.86
CA ILE A 31 -19.44 -10.40 -33.50
C ILE A 31 -18.14 -9.58 -33.50
N MET A 32 -17.91 -8.77 -34.54
CA MET A 32 -16.71 -7.92 -34.60
C MET A 32 -16.64 -6.89 -33.47
N THR A 33 -17.77 -6.32 -33.10
CA THR A 33 -17.85 -5.37 -31.99
C THR A 33 -17.51 -6.07 -30.66
N PHE A 34 -18.06 -7.27 -30.44
CA PHE A 34 -17.77 -8.07 -29.26
C PHE A 34 -16.29 -8.47 -29.19
N LEU A 35 -15.71 -8.98 -30.28
CA LEU A 35 -14.30 -9.36 -30.35
C LEU A 35 -13.39 -8.17 -30.04
N LYS A 36 -13.66 -7.01 -30.64
CA LYS A 36 -12.91 -5.78 -30.38
C LYS A 36 -12.96 -5.39 -28.90
N GLN A 37 -14.15 -5.39 -28.28
CA GLN A 37 -14.28 -5.10 -26.85
C GLN A 37 -13.46 -6.06 -25.98
N LYS A 38 -13.42 -7.35 -26.32
CA LYS A 38 -12.61 -8.34 -25.59
C LYS A 38 -11.12 -8.11 -25.76
N MET A 39 -10.67 -7.77 -26.97
CA MET A 39 -9.28 -7.43 -27.23
C MET A 39 -8.86 -6.15 -26.50
N ASP A 40 -9.69 -5.10 -26.52
CA ASP A 40 -9.42 -3.83 -25.83
C ASP A 40 -9.31 -4.05 -24.31
N ALA A 41 -10.21 -4.86 -23.73
CA ALA A 41 -10.16 -5.21 -22.30
C ALA A 41 -8.89 -5.99 -21.94
N ALA A 42 -8.49 -6.95 -22.78
CA ALA A 42 -7.28 -7.74 -22.57
C ALA A 42 -6.01 -6.88 -22.73
N GLN A 43 -5.96 -5.99 -23.71
CA GLN A 43 -4.86 -5.04 -23.90
C GLN A 43 -4.74 -4.11 -22.68
N GLY A 44 -5.86 -3.55 -22.21
CA GLY A 44 -5.88 -2.74 -20.99
C GLY A 44 -5.39 -3.50 -19.74
N PHE A 45 -5.73 -4.79 -19.63
CA PHE A 45 -5.21 -5.63 -18.56
C PHE A 45 -3.69 -5.84 -18.66
N ILE A 46 -3.17 -6.12 -19.86
CA ILE A 46 -1.73 -6.25 -20.11
C ILE A 46 -1.00 -4.96 -19.72
N ASP A 47 -1.53 -3.81 -20.12
CA ASP A 47 -0.90 -2.53 -19.84
C ASP A 47 -0.98 -2.15 -18.35
N ALA A 48 -2.06 -2.50 -17.66
CA ALA A 48 -2.14 -2.37 -16.21
C ALA A 48 -1.09 -3.23 -15.47
N ILE A 49 -0.82 -4.45 -15.96
CA ILE A 49 0.22 -5.32 -15.40
C ILE A 49 1.61 -4.72 -15.64
N LYS A 50 1.89 -4.18 -16.85
CA LYS A 50 3.14 -3.47 -17.15
C LYS A 50 3.31 -2.24 -16.26
N GLN A 51 2.26 -1.44 -16.10
CA GLN A 51 2.29 -0.25 -15.24
C GLN A 51 2.62 -0.65 -13.80
N ARG A 52 1.94 -1.67 -13.26
CA ARG A 52 2.23 -2.20 -11.92
C ARG A 52 3.67 -2.67 -11.77
N GLN A 53 4.23 -3.30 -12.81
CA GLN A 53 5.65 -3.70 -12.82
C GLN A 53 6.57 -2.47 -12.80
N GLY A 54 6.27 -1.46 -13.62
CA GLY A 54 7.02 -0.20 -13.64
C GLY A 54 6.99 0.50 -12.28
N THR A 55 5.82 0.59 -11.65
CA THR A 55 5.67 1.14 -10.29
C THR A 55 6.53 0.39 -9.28
N LEU A 56 6.53 -0.95 -9.30
CA LEU A 56 7.34 -1.76 -8.39
C LEU A 56 8.85 -1.55 -8.63
N MET A 57 9.28 -1.50 -9.89
CA MET A 57 10.68 -1.28 -10.24
C MET A 57 11.15 0.10 -9.79
N ASN A 58 10.38 1.15 -10.09
CA ASN A 58 10.69 2.52 -9.69
C ASN A 58 10.74 2.65 -8.16
N THR A 59 9.79 2.03 -7.45
CA THR A 59 9.77 2.00 -5.99
C THR A 59 11.02 1.32 -5.43
N MET A 60 11.39 0.16 -5.98
CA MET A 60 12.57 -0.58 -5.52
C MET A 60 13.86 0.18 -5.82
N GLN A 61 13.97 0.80 -6.99
CA GLN A 61 15.13 1.61 -7.37
C GLN A 61 15.30 2.79 -6.39
N ALA A 62 14.21 3.48 -6.07
CA ALA A 62 14.22 4.54 -5.06
C ALA A 62 14.71 4.04 -3.70
N ILE A 63 14.19 2.89 -3.23
CA ILE A 63 14.64 2.27 -1.98
C ILE A 63 16.14 1.97 -2.02
N ILE A 64 16.66 1.40 -3.12
CA ILE A 64 18.09 1.11 -3.28
C ILE A 64 18.90 2.40 -3.23
N ASP A 65 18.48 3.43 -3.96
CA ASP A 65 19.18 4.72 -4.01
C ASP A 65 19.26 5.39 -2.63
N MET A 66 18.17 5.31 -1.87
CA MET A 66 18.07 5.85 -0.52
C MET A 66 18.78 4.98 0.53
N GLN A 67 18.97 3.69 0.29
CA GLN A 67 19.60 2.74 1.21
C GLN A 67 20.93 2.17 0.67
N ARG A 68 21.60 2.91 -0.22
CA ARG A 68 22.85 2.47 -0.88
C ARG A 68 23.89 1.85 0.07
N PRO A 69 24.17 2.42 1.27
CA PRO A 69 25.13 1.83 2.20
C PRO A 69 24.78 0.39 2.60
N PHE A 70 23.52 0.15 3.01
CA PHE A 70 23.02 -1.19 3.33
C PHE A 70 23.13 -2.14 2.13
N PHE A 71 22.71 -1.74 0.94
CA PHE A 71 22.76 -2.63 -0.24
C PHE A 71 24.20 -2.93 -0.71
N SER A 72 25.17 -2.11 -0.30
CA SER A 72 26.59 -2.30 -0.65
C SER A 72 27.30 -3.22 0.34
N GLU A 73 27.08 -3.05 1.64
CA GLU A 73 27.85 -3.73 2.70
C GLU A 73 27.06 -4.83 3.43
N GLY A 74 25.72 -4.77 3.41
CA GLY A 74 24.83 -5.74 4.05
C GLY A 74 24.65 -5.54 5.56
N ASP A 75 25.29 -4.53 6.15
CA ASP A 75 25.15 -4.21 7.57
C ASP A 75 23.85 -3.43 7.84
N GLU A 76 22.98 -3.99 8.67
CA GLU A 76 21.69 -3.39 9.06
C GLU A 76 21.87 -2.05 9.80
N SER A 77 23.02 -1.83 10.45
CA SER A 77 23.32 -0.56 11.14
C SER A 77 23.48 0.62 10.17
N LEU A 78 23.71 0.33 8.88
CA LEU A 78 23.86 1.33 7.81
C LEU A 78 22.52 1.72 7.16
N LEU A 79 21.40 1.14 7.61
CA LEU A 79 20.09 1.55 7.14
C LEU A 79 19.79 2.99 7.59
N ARG A 80 19.53 3.86 6.61
CA ARG A 80 19.15 5.25 6.87
C ARG A 80 17.66 5.34 7.21
N PRO A 81 17.25 6.28 8.06
CA PRO A 81 15.83 6.61 8.24
C PRO A 81 15.17 6.87 6.88
N MET A 82 14.04 6.22 6.61
CA MET A 82 13.28 6.38 5.37
C MET A 82 11.79 6.09 5.59
N ILE A 83 10.93 7.02 5.24
CA ILE A 83 9.47 6.88 5.29
C ILE A 83 8.86 6.72 3.89
N LEU A 84 7.58 6.32 3.85
CA LEU A 84 6.83 6.18 2.59
C LEU A 84 6.74 7.51 1.81
N LYS A 85 6.73 8.65 2.52
CA LYS A 85 6.69 10.00 1.91
C LYS A 85 7.94 10.27 1.09
N ASP A 86 9.12 9.92 1.58
CA ASP A 86 10.37 10.18 0.87
C ASP A 86 10.42 9.44 -0.48
N VAL A 87 9.99 8.17 -0.49
CA VAL A 87 9.90 7.37 -1.71
C VAL A 87 8.80 7.88 -2.65
N ALA A 88 7.68 8.34 -2.09
CA ALA A 88 6.60 8.96 -2.86
C ALA A 88 7.07 10.23 -3.58
N GLU A 89 7.80 11.11 -2.88
CA GLU A 89 8.38 12.32 -3.45
C GLU A 89 9.45 12.01 -4.50
N TYR A 90 10.33 11.04 -4.23
CA TYR A 90 11.36 10.62 -5.18
C TYR A 90 10.78 10.04 -6.49
N THR A 91 9.68 9.29 -6.38
CA THR A 91 9.07 8.61 -7.54
C THR A 91 7.93 9.39 -8.19
N GLY A 92 7.44 10.47 -7.56
CA GLY A 92 6.25 11.20 -8.00
C GLY A 92 4.94 10.42 -7.88
N LEU A 93 4.89 9.38 -7.04
CA LEU A 93 3.73 8.52 -6.84
C LEU A 93 3.02 8.86 -5.53
N ASP A 94 1.72 8.57 -5.44
CA ASP A 94 1.00 8.70 -4.18
C ASP A 94 1.57 7.81 -3.07
N ILE A 95 1.58 8.32 -1.84
CA ILE A 95 1.97 7.57 -0.63
C ILE A 95 1.16 6.26 -0.52
N SER A 96 -0.14 6.30 -0.85
CA SER A 96 -1.01 5.12 -0.81
C SER A 96 -0.57 4.04 -1.82
N THR A 97 -0.01 4.44 -2.96
CA THR A 97 0.55 3.54 -3.97
C THR A 97 1.82 2.88 -3.47
N ILE A 98 2.76 3.65 -2.90
CA ILE A 98 3.99 3.11 -2.31
C ILE A 98 3.67 2.13 -1.18
N SER A 99 2.72 2.49 -0.30
CA SER A 99 2.25 1.62 0.79
C SER A 99 1.70 0.28 0.29
N ARG A 100 0.90 0.30 -0.79
CA ARG A 100 0.35 -0.93 -1.39
C ARG A 100 1.44 -1.81 -2.00
N VAL A 101 2.42 -1.19 -2.65
CA VAL A 101 3.54 -1.90 -3.29
C VAL A 101 4.42 -2.57 -2.22
N SER A 102 4.79 -1.86 -1.15
CA SER A 102 5.74 -2.33 -0.14
C SER A 102 5.17 -3.41 0.80
N ASN A 103 3.87 -3.39 1.09
CA ASN A 103 3.25 -4.29 2.08
C ASN A 103 3.18 -5.77 1.67
N SER A 104 3.25 -6.09 0.38
CA SER A 104 3.02 -7.47 -0.11
C SER A 104 4.12 -7.93 -1.06
N LYS A 105 5.32 -7.36 -0.94
CA LYS A 105 6.46 -7.68 -1.80
C LYS A 105 7.70 -7.91 -0.96
N TYR A 106 8.56 -8.74 -1.52
CA TYR A 106 9.85 -9.11 -0.97
C TYR A 106 10.91 -8.87 -2.03
N VAL A 107 12.12 -8.57 -1.58
CA VAL A 107 13.30 -8.45 -2.42
C VAL A 107 14.34 -9.45 -1.94
N GLN A 108 14.92 -10.18 -2.88
CA GLN A 108 16.10 -10.98 -2.62
C GLN A 108 17.33 -10.11 -2.85
N THR A 109 18.22 -10.07 -1.87
CA THR A 109 19.49 -9.36 -1.89
C THR A 109 20.63 -10.36 -1.73
N ASN A 110 21.88 -9.90 -1.83
CA ASN A 110 23.06 -10.72 -1.54
C ASN A 110 23.12 -11.17 -0.07
N TYR A 111 22.37 -10.52 0.82
CA TYR A 111 22.41 -10.70 2.27
C TYR A 111 21.16 -11.42 2.81
N GLY A 112 20.19 -11.72 1.95
CA GLY A 112 18.96 -12.39 2.34
C GLY A 112 17.72 -11.86 1.64
N ILE A 113 16.57 -12.42 2.01
CA ILE A 113 15.25 -12.01 1.50
C ILE A 113 14.59 -11.11 2.52
N TYR A 114 14.28 -9.88 2.12
CA TYR A 114 13.68 -8.87 2.99
C TYR A 114 12.29 -8.48 2.46
N PRO A 115 11.27 -8.32 3.33
CA PRO A 115 10.04 -7.67 2.90
C PRO A 115 10.33 -6.20 2.60
N LEU A 116 9.74 -5.62 1.55
CA LEU A 116 10.04 -4.23 1.17
C LEU A 116 9.75 -3.24 2.32
N LYS A 117 8.73 -3.52 3.13
CA LYS A 117 8.40 -2.73 4.33
C LYS A 117 9.55 -2.61 5.34
N TYR A 118 10.52 -3.53 5.33
CA TYR A 118 11.66 -3.55 6.26
C TYR A 118 12.55 -2.31 6.11
N PHE A 119 12.70 -1.80 4.89
CA PHE A 119 13.53 -0.62 4.62
C PHE A 119 12.90 0.68 5.09
N PHE A 120 11.61 0.66 5.45
CA PHE A 120 10.91 1.80 6.03
C PHE A 120 11.06 1.74 7.55
N ASN A 121 12.31 1.90 8.00
CA ASN A 121 12.76 1.65 9.36
C ASN A 121 12.67 2.87 10.29
N SER A 122 12.41 4.05 9.73
CA SER A 122 12.02 5.18 10.53
C SER A 122 10.58 4.93 10.96
N GLU A 123 10.42 4.52 12.21
CA GLU A 123 9.28 4.93 13.02
C GLU A 123 9.36 6.46 13.16
N TYR A 124 9.07 7.12 12.04
CA TYR A 124 8.89 8.53 11.74
C TYR A 124 9.48 9.50 12.76
N THR A 125 10.60 10.09 12.38
CA THR A 125 11.07 11.35 12.96
C THR A 125 11.10 12.36 11.84
N THR A 126 9.96 12.98 11.54
CA THR A 126 9.88 14.19 10.72
C THR A 126 9.84 15.41 11.63
N GLU A 127 10.49 16.49 11.19
CA GLU A 127 10.67 17.76 11.91
C GLU A 127 9.33 18.44 12.31
N ASP A 128 8.21 18.04 11.71
CA ASP A 128 6.86 18.58 11.96
C ASP A 128 6.03 17.82 13.04
N GLY A 129 6.61 16.84 13.74
CA GLY A 129 6.01 16.30 14.98
C GLY A 129 4.78 15.37 14.83
N GLU A 130 4.34 15.04 13.61
CA GLU A 130 3.13 14.24 13.38
C GLU A 130 3.20 12.77 13.82
N GLU A 131 4.39 12.17 14.01
CA GLU A 131 4.51 10.78 14.52
C GLU A 131 5.21 10.60 15.86
N MET A 132 5.83 11.65 16.41
CA MET A 132 5.84 11.81 17.87
C MET A 132 4.41 11.61 18.39
N SER A 133 3.40 12.05 17.64
CA SER A 133 1.99 11.78 17.88
C SER A 133 1.67 10.29 18.00
N GLY A 134 2.20 9.34 17.24
CA GLY A 134 1.81 7.92 17.34
C GLY A 134 2.21 7.26 18.66
N ARG A 135 3.50 7.38 19.05
CA ARG A 135 3.99 6.90 20.35
C ARG A 135 3.44 7.74 21.51
N LYS A 136 3.32 9.07 21.34
CA LYS A 136 2.76 9.98 22.35
C LYS A 136 1.27 9.76 22.56
N ILE A 137 0.49 9.57 21.50
CA ILE A 137 -0.94 9.16 21.54
C ILE A 137 -1.05 7.81 22.22
N LYS A 138 -0.21 6.81 21.90
CA LYS A 138 -0.23 5.52 22.62
C LYS A 138 0.06 5.69 24.11
N SER A 139 1.02 6.55 24.46
CA SER A 139 1.36 6.86 25.85
C SER A 139 0.21 7.58 26.58
N ILE A 140 -0.38 8.60 25.95
CA ILE A 140 -1.52 9.35 26.48
C ILE A 140 -2.74 8.44 26.60
N LEU A 141 -3.01 7.60 25.58
CA LEU A 141 -4.08 6.62 25.58
C LEU A 141 -3.92 5.64 26.75
N LYS A 142 -2.69 5.16 26.98
CA LYS A 142 -2.37 4.29 28.12
C LYS A 142 -2.60 5.02 29.44
N GLU A 143 -2.12 6.25 29.59
CA GLU A 143 -2.31 7.07 30.80
C GLU A 143 -3.80 7.36 31.08
N CYS A 144 -4.59 7.67 30.05
CA CYS A 144 -6.03 7.88 30.18
C CYS A 144 -6.77 6.62 30.66
N ILE A 145 -6.33 5.44 30.21
CA ILE A 145 -6.89 4.16 30.62
C ILE A 145 -6.40 3.76 32.02
N GLU A 146 -5.15 4.05 32.38
CA GLU A 146 -4.61 3.77 33.72
C GLU A 146 -5.29 4.61 34.80
N ASN A 147 -5.67 5.85 34.47
CA ASN A 147 -6.39 6.76 35.35
C ASN A 147 -7.93 6.66 35.22
N GLU A 148 -8.45 5.67 34.47
CA GLU A 148 -9.89 5.54 34.27
C GLU A 148 -10.61 5.03 35.53
N ASN A 149 -11.89 5.38 35.68
CA ASN A 149 -12.72 4.79 36.72
C ASN A 149 -13.05 3.34 36.36
N LYS A 150 -12.49 2.36 37.08
CA LYS A 150 -12.70 0.92 36.82
C LYS A 150 -14.17 0.49 36.94
N ILE A 151 -15.01 1.21 37.69
CA ILE A 151 -16.45 0.91 37.79
C ILE A 151 -17.16 1.26 36.47
N LYS A 152 -16.66 2.27 35.75
CA LYS A 152 -17.17 2.75 34.46
C LYS A 152 -16.01 3.06 33.50
N PRO A 153 -15.36 2.03 32.93
CA PRO A 153 -14.20 2.20 32.04
C PRO A 153 -14.60 2.91 30.75
N LEU A 154 -13.67 3.69 30.20
CA LEU A 154 -13.89 4.54 29.03
C LEU A 154 -14.04 3.70 27.76
N THR A 155 -15.01 4.01 26.92
CA THR A 155 -15.17 3.37 25.61
C THR A 155 -14.19 3.92 24.58
N ASP A 156 -13.98 3.19 23.47
CA ASP A 156 -13.13 3.67 22.36
C ASP A 156 -13.67 5.01 21.78
N ASP A 157 -14.98 5.27 21.89
CA ASP A 157 -15.62 6.53 21.50
C ASP A 157 -15.31 7.67 22.49
N GLU A 158 -15.41 7.43 23.79
CA GLU A 158 -15.04 8.42 24.82
C GLU A 158 -13.53 8.72 24.81
N LEU A 159 -12.69 7.72 24.58
CA LEU A 159 -11.24 7.90 24.41
C LEU A 159 -10.91 8.72 23.16
N THR A 160 -11.74 8.64 22.11
CA THR A 160 -11.58 9.44 20.90
C THR A 160 -11.82 10.92 21.19
N GLU A 161 -12.92 11.26 21.87
CA GLU A 161 -13.21 12.66 22.23
C GLU A 161 -12.18 13.22 23.22
N LEU A 162 -11.74 12.41 24.19
CA LEU A 162 -10.70 12.83 25.15
C LEU A 162 -9.36 13.15 24.48
N LEU A 163 -8.96 12.36 23.48
CA LEU A 163 -7.74 12.62 22.71
C LEU A 163 -7.89 13.87 21.83
N LYS A 164 -9.07 14.10 21.27
CA LYS A 164 -9.41 15.30 20.51
C LYS A 164 -9.32 16.57 21.38
N GLU A 165 -9.83 16.54 22.61
CA GLU A 165 -9.70 17.64 23.58
C GLU A 165 -8.23 17.93 23.94
N LYS A 166 -7.39 16.89 23.98
CA LYS A 166 -5.94 17.01 24.21
C LYS A 166 -5.15 17.45 22.96
N GLY A 167 -5.82 17.81 21.87
CA GLY A 167 -5.20 18.30 20.63
C GLY A 167 -4.83 17.19 19.63
N TYR A 168 -5.33 15.97 19.82
CA TYR A 168 -5.04 14.81 18.96
C TYR A 168 -6.33 14.25 18.32
N PRO A 169 -6.87 14.91 17.28
CA PRO A 169 -8.09 14.46 16.61
C PRO A 169 -7.82 13.20 15.80
N ILE A 170 -8.17 12.03 16.34
CA ILE A 170 -8.00 10.74 15.66
C ILE A 170 -9.32 9.98 15.54
N ALA A 171 -9.44 9.13 14.53
CA ALA A 171 -10.65 8.32 14.37
C ALA A 171 -10.71 7.17 15.39
N ARG A 172 -11.93 6.79 15.80
CA ARG A 172 -12.21 5.62 16.66
C ARG A 172 -11.49 4.34 16.24
N ARG A 173 -11.41 4.07 14.92
CA ARG A 173 -10.69 2.89 14.39
C ARG A 173 -9.19 2.93 14.71
N THR A 174 -8.59 4.12 14.75
CA THR A 174 -7.20 4.35 15.14
C THR A 174 -6.99 4.12 16.63
N VAL A 175 -7.91 4.61 17.48
CA VAL A 175 -7.93 4.31 18.93
C VAL A 175 -7.98 2.80 19.17
N SER A 176 -8.91 2.10 18.50
CA SER A 176 -9.04 0.64 18.65
C SER A 176 -7.78 -0.11 18.21
N LYS A 177 -7.19 0.29 17.08
CA LYS A 177 -5.92 -0.26 16.58
C LYS A 177 -4.80 -0.06 17.60
N TYR A 178 -4.65 1.13 18.16
CA TYR A 178 -3.60 1.42 19.16
C TYR A 178 -3.84 0.69 20.47
N ARG A 179 -5.08 0.61 20.94
CA ARG A 179 -5.46 -0.18 22.12
C ARG A 179 -5.09 -1.66 21.95
N GLN A 180 -5.38 -2.24 20.78
CA GLN A 180 -5.00 -3.62 20.44
C GLN A 180 -3.47 -3.81 20.42
N GLN A 181 -2.72 -2.87 19.84
CA GLN A 181 -1.26 -2.91 19.84
C GLN A 181 -0.65 -2.81 21.24
N LEU A 182 -1.34 -2.15 22.18
CA LEU A 182 -0.97 -2.06 23.59
C LEU A 182 -1.46 -3.26 24.43
N ASN A 183 -2.11 -4.25 23.81
CA ASN A 183 -2.71 -5.40 24.49
C ASN A 183 -3.76 -5.03 25.56
N ILE A 184 -4.43 -3.89 25.40
CA ILE A 184 -5.45 -3.44 26.35
C ILE A 184 -6.81 -3.97 25.87
N PRO A 185 -7.62 -4.61 26.73
CA PRO A 185 -8.92 -5.15 26.33
C PRO A 185 -9.99 -4.05 26.18
N VAL A 186 -11.12 -4.38 25.55
CA VAL A 186 -12.25 -3.43 25.37
C VAL A 186 -12.84 -3.02 26.72
N ALA A 187 -13.47 -1.85 26.80
CA ALA A 187 -14.04 -1.29 28.04
C ALA A 187 -14.84 -2.29 28.88
N ARG A 188 -15.68 -3.13 28.25
CA ARG A 188 -16.48 -4.14 28.94
C ARG A 188 -15.66 -5.15 29.75
N LEU A 189 -14.42 -5.41 29.34
CA LEU A 189 -13.48 -6.35 29.95
C LEU A 189 -12.47 -5.65 30.89
N ARG A 190 -12.61 -4.33 31.12
CA ARG A 190 -11.78 -3.54 32.04
C ARG A 190 -12.51 -3.15 33.34
N LYS A 191 -13.70 -3.70 33.56
CA LYS A 191 -14.44 -3.59 34.83
C LYS A 191 -13.84 -4.47 35.91
#